data_AF-A0A975TE92-F1
#
_entry.id   AF-A0A975TE92-F1
#
_cell.length_a   1.000
_cell.length_b   1.000
_cell.length_c   1.000
_cell.angle_alpha   90.00
_cell.angle_beta   90.00
_cell.angle_gamma   90.00
#
_symmetry.space_group_name_H-M   'P 1'
#
loop_
_entity.id
_entity.type
_entity.pdbx_description
1 polymer ?
#
loop_
_entity_poly.entity_id
_entity_poly.type
_entity_poly.pdbx_seq_one_letter_code
_entity_poly.pdbx_strand_id
1 'polypeptide(L)' 'METDLPSKLDSETLRQFATEQLVEIIIEQAKGIEQLKTRLIELELDND' A
#
# COMPACT_ATOMS: atom_id res chain seq x y z
N MET A 1 10.63 6.45 13.32
CA MET A 1 9.29 5.82 13.36
C MET A 1 9.34 4.68 12.38
N GLU A 2 9.21 3.45 12.86
CA GLU A 2 9.00 2.31 11.96
C GLU A 2 7.73 2.58 11.18
N THR A 3 7.84 2.65 9.86
CA THR A 3 6.68 2.67 9.00
C THR A 3 6.17 1.24 8.94
N ASP A 4 4.96 0.97 9.43
CA ASP A 4 4.20 -0.27 9.21
C ASP A 4 3.79 -0.40 7.73
N LEU A 5 4.74 -0.19 6.81
CA LEU A 5 4.56 -0.48 5.41
C LEU A 5 4.51 -2.00 5.27
N PRO A 6 3.49 -2.54 4.58
CA PRO A 6 3.45 -3.96 4.27
C PRO A 6 4.78 -4.36 3.64
N SER A 7 5.44 -5.36 4.23
CA SER A 7 6.72 -5.84 3.72
C SER A 7 6.55 -6.20 2.25
N LYS A 8 7.42 -5.66 1.39
CA LYS A 8 7.36 -5.91 -0.05
C LYS A 8 7.40 -7.41 -0.28
N LEU A 9 6.34 -7.96 -0.87
CA LEU A 9 6.32 -9.34 -1.31
C LEU A 9 7.34 -9.52 -2.43
N ASP A 10 8.21 -10.51 -2.30
CA ASP A 10 9.16 -10.86 -3.36
C ASP A 10 8.42 -11.55 -4.53
N SER A 11 9.09 -11.60 -5.69
CA SER A 11 8.46 -12.16 -6.90
C SER A 11 8.22 -13.66 -6.81
N GLU A 12 8.98 -14.40 -6.00
CA GLU A 12 8.80 -15.84 -5.85
C GLU A 12 7.52 -16.12 -5.04
N THR A 13 7.34 -15.37 -3.95
CA THR A 13 6.11 -15.37 -3.14
C THR A 13 4.89 -14.95 -3.96
N LEU A 14 4.98 -13.89 -4.78
CA LEU A 14 3.86 -13.45 -5.63
C LEU A 14 3.41 -14.51 -6.64
N ARG A 15 4.34 -15.33 -7.15
CA ARG A 15 4.02 -16.39 -8.13
C ARG A 15 3.25 -17.57 -7.52
N GLN A 16 3.19 -17.67 -6.19
CA GLN A 16 2.47 -18.75 -5.49
C GLN A 16 0.97 -18.45 -5.32
N PHE A 17 0.53 -17.21 -5.55
CA PHE A 17 -0.87 -16.82 -5.40
C PHE A 17 -1.70 -17.12 -6.65
N ALA A 18 -2.98 -17.41 -6.44
CA ALA A 18 -3.97 -17.42 -7.51
C ALA A 18 -4.22 -15.99 -8.04
N THR A 19 -4.70 -15.89 -9.28
CA THR A 19 -5.00 -14.61 -9.93
C THR A 19 -5.94 -13.74 -9.10
N GLU A 20 -6.97 -14.34 -8.51
CA GLU A 20 -7.97 -13.66 -7.69
C GLU A 20 -7.33 -13.05 -6.44
N GLN A 21 -6.42 -13.79 -5.80
CA GLN A 21 -5.68 -13.31 -4.63
C GLN A 21 -4.73 -12.16 -5.00
N LEU A 22 -4.08 -12.23 -6.17
CA LEU A 22 -3.24 -11.15 -6.67
C LEU A 22 -4.05 -9.87 -6.93
N VAL A 23 -5.27 -10.01 -7.46
CA VAL A 23 -6.18 -8.87 -7.65
C VAL A 23 -6.56 -8.22 -6.32
N GLU A 24 -6.90 -9.03 -5.31
CA GLU A 24 -7.20 -8.52 -3.96
C GLU A 24 -6.00 -7.78 -3.34
N ILE A 25 -4.79 -8.35 -3.46
CA ILE A 25 -3.55 -7.71 -2.98
C ILE A 25 -3.36 -6.32 -3.64
N ILE A 26 -3.57 -6.21 -4.95
CA ILE A 26 -3.45 -4.95 -5.68
C ILE A 26 -4.50 -3.93 -5.22
N ILE A 27 -5.73 -4.37 -4.99
CA ILE A 27 -6.83 -3.50 -4.51
C ILE A 27 -6.49 -2.93 -3.13
N GLU A 28 -6.02 -3.77 -2.19
CA GLU A 28 -5.66 -3.31 -0.85
C GLU A 28 -4.44 -2.37 -0.87
N GLN A 29 -3.45 -2.64 -1.73
CA GLN A 29 -2.33 -1.72 -1.94
C GLN A 29 -2.79 -0.37 -2.49
N ALA A 30 -3.73 -0.35 -3.44
CA ALA A 30 -4.28 0.89 -3.99
C ALA A 30 -4.98 1.73 -2.92
N LYS A 31 -5.78 1.11 -2.05
CA LYS A 31 -6.44 1.78 -0.91
C LYS A 31 -5.42 2.38 0.06
N GLY A 32 -4.37 1.64 0.39
CA GLY A 32 -3.30 2.13 1.27
C GLY A 32 -2.57 3.35 0.67
N ILE A 33 -2.29 3.34 -0.63
CA ILE A 33 -1.69 4.49 -1.32
C ILE A 33 -2.61 5.71 -1.29
N GLU A 34 -3.91 5.53 -1.49
CA GLU A 34 -4.88 6.63 -1.42
C GLU A 34 -4.92 7.26 -0.02
N GLN A 35 -4.96 6.44 1.04
CA GLN A 35 -4.92 6.92 2.42
C GLN A 35 -3.64 7.69 2.73
N LEU A 36 -2.48 7.19 2.25
CA LEU A 36 -1.20 7.87 2.43
C LEU A 36 -1.16 9.21 1.70
N LYS A 37 -1.73 9.30 0.49
CA LYS A 37 -1.86 10.57 -0.24
C LYS A 37 -2.71 11.57 0.50
N THR A 38 -3.87 11.16 1.03
CA THR A 38 -4.74 12.04 1.82
C THR A 38 -3.99 12.59 3.03
N ARG A 39 -3.33 11.72 3.80
CA ARG A 39 -2.57 12.14 4.98
C ARG A 39 -1.40 13.06 4.63
N LEU A 40 -0.75 12.85 3.49
CA LEU A 40 0.31 13.74 3.01
C LEU A 40 -0.23 15.14 2.74
N ILE A 41 -1.37 15.25 2.04
CA ILE A 41 -2.01 16.53 1.75
C ILE A 41 -2.42 17.24 3.05
N GLU A 42 -3.01 16.53 4.01
CA GLU A 42 -3.36 17.09 5.33
C GLU A 42 -2.14 17.65 6.05
N LEU A 43 -1.02 16.91 6.05
CA LEU A 43 0.23 17.36 6.68
C LEU A 43 0.90 18.54 5.95
N GLU A 44 0.73 18.64 4.64
CA GLU A 44 1.19 19.80 3.86
C GLU A 44 0.37 21.04 4.21
N LEU A 45 -0.96 20.91 4.32
CA LEU A 45 -1.87 22.00 4.70
C LEU A 45 -1.68 22.47 6.15
N ASP A 46 -1.37 21.57 7.08
CA ASP A 46 -1.14 21.92 8.49
C ASP A 46 0.21 22.62 8.73
N ASN A 47 1.14 22.58 7.76
CA ASN A 47 2.47 23.20 7.86
C ASN A 47 2.63 24.52 7.07
N ASP A 48 1.61 24.95 6.33
CA ASP A 48 1.52 26.26 5.64
C ASP A 48 0.82 27.32 6.51
#